data_AF-A0A6V7TMC2-F1
#
_entry.id   AF-A0A6V7TMC2-F1
#
_cell.length_a   1.000
_cell.length_b   1.000
_cell.length_c   1.000
_cell.angle_alpha   90.00
_cell.angle_beta   90.00
_cell.angle_gamma   90.00
#
_symmetry.space_group_name_H-M   'P 1'
#
loop_
_entity.id
_entity.type
_entity.pdbx_description
1 polymer ?
#
loop_
_entity_poly.entity_id
_entity_poly.type
_entity_poly.pdbx_seq_one_letter_code
_entity_poly.pdbx_strand_id
1 'polypeptide(L)'
;MELLRISKDKKALKFLKKRIGQHVRAKRKRDEIQRILVEMRKHHKNDCPHISRLRDNPNLAVKLAFTSTLKPSAEDLRKDRTRRFAMTHVVRGAELTRENKCFEAIQCFNKALNIDEQCVEAYVGRDAASAGLRNFSASLQDLEKAIELQPEHRNANKYQLEVLVAYAKDLEKEKFTRVLELNLDIFML
;
A
#
# COMPACT_ATOMS: atom_id res chain seq x y z
N MET A 1 -15.02 -27.36 53.79
CA MET A 1 -15.95 -27.02 52.70
C MET A 1 -16.05 -25.51 52.63
N GLU A 2 -15.25 -24.82 51.82
CA GLU A 2 -15.53 -24.59 50.37
C GLU A 2 -16.92 -23.93 50.20
N LEU A 3 -17.10 -22.70 49.71
CA LEU A 3 -16.42 -21.99 48.63
C LEU A 3 -16.58 -20.46 48.74
N LEU A 4 -15.45 -19.76 48.65
CA LEU A 4 -15.32 -18.45 48.01
C LEU A 4 -15.61 -18.57 46.50
N ARG A 5 -16.28 -17.58 45.88
CA ARG A 5 -15.81 -16.95 44.62
C ARG A 5 -16.73 -15.81 44.18
N ILE A 6 -16.38 -14.59 44.56
CA ILE A 6 -16.70 -13.41 43.75
C ILE A 6 -16.14 -13.68 42.35
N SER A 7 -16.99 -13.66 41.32
CA SER A 7 -16.62 -14.07 39.96
C SER A 7 -15.41 -13.28 39.45
N LYS A 8 -14.53 -13.96 38.70
CA LYS A 8 -13.39 -13.35 37.99
C LYS A 8 -13.83 -12.14 37.16
N ASP A 9 -15.06 -12.18 36.65
CA ASP A 9 -15.69 -11.16 35.82
C ASP A 9 -15.95 -9.86 36.57
N LYS A 10 -16.29 -9.91 37.86
CA LYS A 10 -16.51 -8.71 38.67
C LYS A 10 -15.20 -7.96 38.94
N LYS A 11 -14.10 -8.70 39.12
CA LYS A 11 -12.74 -8.14 39.24
C LYS A 11 -12.25 -7.60 37.89
N ALA A 12 -12.48 -8.33 36.80
CA ALA A 12 -12.16 -7.90 35.44
C ALA A 12 -12.93 -6.62 35.04
N LEU A 13 -14.22 -6.53 35.36
CA LEU A 13 -15.04 -5.35 35.10
C LEU A 13 -14.56 -4.11 35.89
N LYS A 14 -14.16 -4.28 37.15
CA LYS A 14 -13.62 -3.20 37.98
C LYS A 14 -12.23 -2.76 37.49
N PHE A 15 -11.42 -3.70 37.02
CA PHE A 15 -10.11 -3.44 36.39
C PHE A 15 -10.25 -2.69 35.05
N LEU A 16 -11.19 -3.11 34.19
CA LEU A 16 -11.51 -2.44 32.92
C LEU A 16 -12.05 -1.03 33.16
N LYS A 17 -13.00 -0.84 34.07
CA LYS A 17 -13.54 0.49 34.44
C LYS A 17 -12.45 1.44 34.94
N LYS A 18 -11.47 0.95 35.71
CA LYS A 18 -10.35 1.74 36.24
C LYS A 18 -9.33 2.13 35.16
N ARG A 19 -9.06 1.27 34.15
CA ARG A 19 -8.14 1.57 33.03
C ARG A 19 -8.78 2.42 31.92
N ILE A 20 -10.08 2.26 31.65
CA ILE A 20 -10.80 3.02 30.61
C ILE A 20 -10.95 4.51 31.00
N GLY A 21 -10.74 4.87 32.26
CA GLY A 21 -10.68 6.27 32.71
C GLY A 21 -9.57 7.12 32.06
N GLN A 22 -8.60 6.53 31.36
CA GLN A 22 -7.50 7.25 30.69
C GLN A 22 -7.72 7.47 29.18
N HIS A 23 -8.91 7.19 28.66
CA HIS A 23 -9.19 7.19 27.22
C HIS A 23 -9.50 8.57 26.62
N VAL A 24 -8.66 9.58 26.85
CA VAL A 24 -8.73 10.86 26.10
C VAL A 24 -8.68 10.60 24.59
N ARG A 25 -7.87 9.63 24.15
CA ARG A 25 -7.74 9.25 22.74
C ARG A 25 -8.98 8.56 22.14
N ALA A 26 -9.69 7.71 22.91
CA ALA A 26 -10.94 7.12 22.42
C ALA A 26 -12.14 8.04 22.60
N LYS A 27 -12.10 8.99 23.54
CA LYS A 27 -13.06 10.10 23.60
C LYS A 27 -12.93 10.97 22.36
N ARG A 28 -11.71 11.44 22.01
CA ARG A 28 -11.44 12.19 20.77
C ARG A 28 -11.90 11.44 19.53
N LYS A 29 -11.57 10.15 19.42
CA LYS A 29 -11.98 9.33 18.28
C LYS A 29 -13.50 9.10 18.21
N ARG A 30 -14.20 9.05 19.36
CA ARG A 30 -15.68 9.06 19.40
C ARG A 30 -16.26 10.37 18.92
N ASP A 31 -15.71 11.49 19.40
CA ASP A 31 -16.20 12.82 19.08
C ASP A 31 -15.98 13.14 17.58
N GLU A 32 -14.86 12.68 17.01
CA GLU A 32 -14.54 12.75 15.58
C GLU A 32 -15.53 11.93 14.74
N ILE A 33 -15.80 10.68 15.12
CA ILE A 33 -16.80 9.83 14.46
C ILE A 33 -18.21 10.44 14.56
N GLN A 34 -18.57 11.06 15.70
CA GLN A 34 -19.85 11.74 15.85
C GLN A 34 -20.00 12.95 14.92
N ARG A 35 -18.95 13.73 14.68
CA ARG A 35 -19.00 14.85 13.72
C ARG A 35 -19.23 14.37 12.29
N ILE A 36 -18.48 13.36 11.87
CA ILE A 36 -18.63 12.75 10.55
C ILE A 36 -20.06 12.22 10.35
N LEU A 37 -20.65 11.57 11.36
CA LEU A 37 -22.04 11.10 11.29
C LEU A 37 -23.07 12.22 11.22
N VAL A 38 -22.81 13.37 11.84
CA VAL A 38 -23.69 14.55 11.75
C VAL A 38 -23.61 15.18 10.36
N GLU A 39 -22.43 15.25 9.75
CA GLU A 39 -22.24 15.72 8.38
C GLU A 39 -22.91 14.79 7.37
N MET A 40 -22.74 13.47 7.52
CA MET A 40 -23.46 12.49 6.70
C MET A 40 -24.98 12.61 6.84
N ARG A 41 -25.52 12.86 8.05
CA ARG A 41 -26.96 13.09 8.24
C ARG A 41 -27.47 14.40 7.64
N LYS A 42 -26.64 15.45 7.59
CA LYS A 42 -27.00 16.70 6.91
C LYS A 42 -27.06 16.49 5.40
N HIS A 43 -26.15 15.70 4.85
CA HIS A 43 -26.15 15.31 3.44
C HIS A 43 -27.38 14.45 3.09
N HIS A 44 -27.70 13.46 3.93
CA HIS A 44 -28.85 12.57 3.72
C HIS A 44 -30.23 13.17 4.04
N LYS A 45 -30.31 14.36 4.66
CA LYS A 45 -31.60 15.06 4.87
C LYS A 45 -32.16 15.68 3.58
N ASN A 46 -31.30 15.93 2.59
CA ASN A 46 -31.71 16.50 1.31
C ASN A 46 -32.17 15.44 0.30
N ASP A 47 -31.90 14.16 0.58
CA ASP A 47 -32.23 13.03 -0.29
C ASP A 47 -33.17 12.04 0.43
N CYS A 48 -34.46 12.14 0.12
CA CYS A 48 -35.49 11.08 0.20
C CYS A 48 -36.48 11.02 1.39
N PRO A 49 -37.78 10.73 1.12
CA PRO A 49 -38.89 10.95 2.06
C PRO A 49 -39.24 9.73 2.94
N HIS A 50 -38.40 8.70 3.04
CA HIS A 50 -38.81 7.40 3.60
C HIS A 50 -38.48 7.14 5.09
N ILE A 51 -38.08 8.17 5.84
CA ILE A 51 -37.59 8.05 7.23
C ILE A 51 -38.70 7.86 8.28
N SER A 52 -39.98 7.94 7.92
CA SER A 52 -41.09 7.77 8.89
C SER A 52 -41.24 6.34 9.44
N ARG A 53 -40.81 5.30 8.70
CA ARG A 53 -40.95 3.88 9.11
C ARG A 53 -39.79 3.33 9.95
N LEU A 54 -38.68 4.08 10.08
CA LEU A 54 -37.49 3.64 10.84
C LEU A 54 -37.55 4.03 12.33
N ARG A 55 -38.59 4.75 12.76
CA ARG A 55 -38.76 5.18 14.15
C ARG A 55 -39.22 4.04 15.07
N ASP A 56 -39.86 2.99 14.53
CA ASP A 56 -40.58 1.99 15.33
C ASP A 56 -39.78 0.73 15.68
N ASN A 57 -38.52 0.61 15.26
CA ASN A 57 -37.73 -0.58 15.59
C ASN A 57 -36.23 -0.28 15.81
N PRO A 58 -35.83 0.05 17.05
CA PRO A 58 -34.44 0.40 17.37
C PRO A 58 -33.47 -0.76 17.11
N ASN A 59 -33.93 -2.02 17.17
CA ASN A 59 -33.12 -3.19 16.84
C ASN A 59 -32.81 -3.29 15.33
N LEU A 60 -33.73 -2.84 14.46
CA LEU A 60 -33.50 -2.80 13.02
C LEU A 60 -32.50 -1.69 12.67
N ALA A 61 -32.57 -0.54 13.34
CA ALA A 61 -31.63 0.57 13.17
C ALA A 61 -30.19 0.20 13.58
N VAL A 62 -30.02 -0.53 14.70
CA VAL A 62 -28.71 -1.03 15.15
C VAL A 62 -28.19 -2.13 14.21
N LYS A 63 -29.06 -3.03 13.73
CA LYS A 63 -28.69 -4.08 12.77
C LYS A 63 -28.25 -3.48 11.42
N LEU A 64 -29.00 -2.50 10.91
CA LEU A 64 -28.67 -1.76 9.69
C LEU A 64 -27.38 -0.95 9.86
N ALA A 65 -27.21 -0.25 10.98
CA ALA A 65 -26.00 0.50 11.30
C ALA A 65 -24.77 -0.42 11.43
N PHE A 66 -24.91 -1.59 12.07
CA PHE A 66 -23.83 -2.58 12.18
C PHE A 66 -23.46 -3.17 10.81
N THR A 67 -24.46 -3.46 9.96
CA THR A 67 -24.22 -3.93 8.59
C THR A 67 -23.67 -2.85 7.65
N SER A 68 -23.99 -1.58 7.87
CA SER A 68 -23.48 -0.47 7.05
C SER A 68 -22.07 -0.05 7.44
N THR A 69 -21.65 -0.28 8.69
CA THR A 69 -20.29 0.03 9.16
C THR A 69 -19.25 -1.04 8.87
N LEU A 70 -19.65 -2.27 8.53
CA LEU A 70 -18.75 -3.42 8.35
C LEU A 70 -18.74 -4.01 6.93
N LYS A 71 -19.73 -3.68 6.08
CA LYS A 71 -19.64 -4.02 4.66
C LYS A 71 -18.67 -3.04 3.99
N PRO A 72 -17.56 -3.51 3.39
CA PRO A 72 -16.74 -2.63 2.58
C PRO A 72 -17.61 -2.00 1.49
N SER A 73 -17.37 -0.73 1.18
CA SER A 73 -18.13 -0.02 0.16
C SER A 73 -18.01 -0.76 -1.17
N ALA A 74 -19.02 -0.68 -2.03
CA ALA A 74 -18.93 -1.26 -3.38
C ALA A 74 -17.68 -0.75 -4.13
N GLU A 75 -17.22 0.45 -3.82
CA GLU A 75 -15.97 1.03 -4.32
C GLU A 75 -14.72 0.39 -3.71
N ASP A 76 -14.71 0.10 -2.42
CA ASP A 76 -13.60 -0.58 -1.75
C ASP A 76 -13.41 -2.00 -2.30
N LEU A 77 -14.51 -2.73 -2.51
CA LEU A 77 -14.44 -4.05 -3.15
C LEU A 77 -13.92 -3.96 -4.59
N ARG A 78 -14.28 -2.90 -5.33
CA ARG A 78 -13.76 -2.68 -6.69
C ARG A 78 -12.26 -2.40 -6.66
N LYS A 79 -11.80 -1.51 -5.77
CA LYS A 79 -10.37 -1.20 -5.59
C LYS A 79 -9.58 -2.44 -5.16
N ASP A 80 -10.08 -3.21 -4.20
CA ASP A 80 -9.47 -4.46 -3.77
C ASP A 80 -9.38 -5.47 -4.91
N ARG A 81 -10.43 -5.58 -5.73
CA ARG A 81 -10.43 -6.45 -6.90
C ARG A 81 -9.39 -6.01 -7.93
N THR A 82 -9.33 -4.71 -8.22
CA THR A 82 -8.34 -4.12 -9.14
C THR A 82 -6.92 -4.38 -8.63
N ARG A 83 -6.64 -4.10 -7.35
CA ARG A 83 -5.33 -4.36 -6.73
C ARG A 83 -4.94 -5.83 -6.80
N ARG A 84 -5.87 -6.75 -6.51
CA ARG A 84 -5.62 -8.20 -6.65
C ARG A 84 -5.31 -8.58 -8.09
N PHE A 85 -6.00 -7.99 -9.06
CA PHE A 85 -5.78 -8.25 -10.48
C PHE A 85 -4.46 -7.67 -10.99
N ALA A 86 -4.02 -6.51 -10.49
CA ALA A 86 -2.66 -6.02 -10.76
C ALA A 86 -1.60 -6.96 -10.15
N MET A 87 -1.84 -7.43 -8.91
CA MET A 87 -0.90 -8.30 -8.20
C MET A 87 -0.66 -9.65 -8.89
N THR A 88 -1.64 -10.22 -9.60
CA THR A 88 -1.42 -11.47 -10.36
C THR A 88 -0.40 -11.26 -11.48
N HIS A 89 -0.42 -10.10 -12.14
CA HIS A 89 0.59 -9.73 -13.13
C HIS A 89 1.96 -9.45 -12.49
N VAL A 90 2.01 -8.87 -11.30
CA VAL A 90 3.26 -8.67 -10.55
C VAL A 90 3.91 -10.00 -10.21
N VAL A 91 3.15 -10.96 -9.68
CA VAL A 91 3.68 -12.29 -9.33
C VAL A 91 4.26 -12.99 -10.56
N ARG A 92 3.52 -12.97 -11.68
CA ARG A 92 4.01 -13.53 -12.95
C ARG A 92 5.27 -12.82 -13.45
N GLY A 93 5.32 -11.49 -13.37
CA GLY A 93 6.51 -10.71 -13.73
C GLY A 93 7.73 -11.08 -12.87
N ALA A 94 7.53 -11.29 -11.57
CA ALA A 94 8.58 -11.71 -10.66
C ALA A 94 9.11 -13.13 -10.98
N GLU A 95 8.24 -14.06 -11.37
CA GLU A 95 8.63 -15.39 -11.84
C GLU A 95 9.49 -15.30 -13.11
N LEU A 96 9.05 -14.53 -14.10
CA LEU A 96 9.81 -14.31 -15.35
C LEU A 96 11.16 -13.64 -15.10
N THR A 97 11.24 -12.73 -14.13
CA THR A 97 12.51 -12.10 -13.73
C THR A 97 13.48 -13.13 -13.15
N ARG A 98 12.99 -14.10 -12.35
CA ARG A 98 13.81 -15.22 -11.84
C ARG A 98 14.28 -16.15 -12.96
N GLU A 99 13.52 -16.28 -14.04
CA GLU A 99 13.90 -17.02 -15.25
C GLU A 99 14.84 -16.22 -16.19
N ASN A 100 15.30 -15.03 -15.79
CA ASN A 100 16.07 -14.10 -16.63
C ASN A 100 15.35 -13.60 -17.90
N LYS A 101 14.02 -13.73 -17.97
CA LYS A 101 13.19 -13.23 -19.07
C LYS A 101 12.76 -11.78 -18.83
N CYS A 102 13.72 -10.88 -18.73
CA CYS A 102 13.50 -9.51 -18.27
C CYS A 102 12.51 -8.71 -19.14
N PHE A 103 12.54 -8.87 -20.47
CA PHE A 103 11.60 -8.16 -21.36
C PHE A 103 10.14 -8.56 -21.12
N GLU A 104 9.87 -9.86 -20.97
CA GLU A 104 8.54 -10.39 -20.71
C GLU A 104 8.06 -10.01 -19.30
N ALA A 105 8.98 -9.97 -18.34
CA ALA A 105 8.70 -9.48 -16.99
C ALA A 105 8.26 -8.01 -17.01
N ILE A 106 8.99 -7.14 -17.73
CA ILE A 106 8.63 -5.73 -17.89
C ILE A 106 7.22 -5.58 -18.49
N GLN A 107 6.85 -6.39 -19.48
CA GLN A 107 5.49 -6.37 -20.03
C GLN A 107 4.43 -6.76 -18.99
N CYS A 108 4.73 -7.72 -18.11
CA CYS A 108 3.82 -8.08 -17.02
C CYS A 108 3.67 -6.93 -16.01
N PHE A 109 4.76 -6.27 -15.64
CA PHE A 109 4.70 -5.11 -14.74
C PHE A 109 3.97 -3.92 -15.38
N ASN A 110 4.16 -3.67 -16.67
CA ASN A 110 3.38 -2.65 -17.40
C ASN A 110 1.89 -2.95 -17.37
N LYS A 111 1.48 -4.22 -17.53
CA LYS A 111 0.07 -4.62 -17.37
C LYS A 111 -0.44 -4.37 -15.96
N ALA A 112 0.36 -4.70 -14.94
CA ALA A 112 -0.01 -4.43 -13.55
C ALA A 112 -0.23 -2.92 -13.31
N LEU A 113 0.67 -2.08 -13.82
CA LEU A 113 0.59 -0.62 -13.69
C LEU A 113 -0.56 0.00 -14.48
N ASN A 114 -0.94 -0.58 -15.63
CA ASN A 114 -2.13 -0.15 -16.37
C ASN A 114 -3.45 -0.49 -15.64
N ILE A 115 -3.42 -1.49 -14.74
CA ILE A 115 -4.57 -1.88 -13.92
C ILE A 115 -4.60 -1.03 -12.64
N ASP A 116 -3.45 -0.91 -11.99
CA ASP A 116 -3.27 -0.16 -10.76
C ASP A 116 -1.96 0.65 -10.83
N GLU A 117 -2.10 1.92 -11.16
CA GLU A 117 -0.99 2.87 -11.26
C GLU A 117 -0.31 3.12 -9.90
N GLN A 118 -0.95 2.76 -8.79
CA GLN A 118 -0.40 2.92 -7.44
C GLN A 118 0.27 1.64 -6.91
N CYS A 119 0.46 0.63 -7.76
CA CYS A 119 1.09 -0.62 -7.36
C CYS A 119 2.62 -0.47 -7.22
N VAL A 120 3.06 -0.21 -5.99
CA VAL A 120 4.48 -0.07 -5.61
C VAL A 120 5.28 -1.31 -5.99
N GLU A 121 4.72 -2.50 -5.79
CA GLU A 121 5.39 -3.76 -6.10
C GLU A 121 5.64 -3.95 -7.60
N ALA A 122 4.80 -3.38 -8.46
CA ALA A 122 5.00 -3.41 -9.90
C ALA A 122 6.15 -2.51 -10.34
N TYR A 123 6.28 -1.31 -9.77
CA TYR A 123 7.44 -0.44 -10.00
C TYR A 123 8.75 -1.09 -9.55
N VAL A 124 8.76 -1.63 -8.33
CA VAL A 124 9.93 -2.33 -7.76
C VAL A 124 10.29 -3.58 -8.56
N GLY A 125 9.30 -4.32 -9.06
CA GLY A 125 9.53 -5.47 -9.94
C GLY A 125 10.09 -5.07 -11.30
N ARG A 126 9.57 -3.99 -11.90
CA ARG A 126 10.03 -3.47 -13.19
C ARG A 126 11.45 -2.92 -13.11
N ASP A 127 11.79 -2.26 -12.01
CA ASP A 127 13.16 -1.89 -11.66
C ASP A 127 14.09 -3.11 -11.68
N ALA A 128 13.79 -4.16 -10.93
CA ALA A 128 14.65 -5.35 -10.87
C ALA A 128 14.90 -5.97 -12.27
N ALA A 129 13.87 -6.03 -13.12
CA ALA A 129 14.01 -6.49 -14.49
C ALA A 129 14.82 -5.53 -15.39
N SER A 130 14.65 -4.22 -15.20
CA SER A 130 15.33 -3.17 -15.99
C SER A 130 16.81 -3.01 -15.60
N ALA A 131 17.11 -3.08 -14.31
CA ALA A 131 18.47 -3.16 -13.77
C ALA A 131 19.21 -4.39 -14.30
N GLY A 132 18.53 -5.54 -14.42
CA GLY A 132 19.08 -6.74 -15.06
C GLY A 132 19.45 -6.55 -16.53
N LEU A 133 18.79 -5.61 -17.22
CA LEU A 133 19.10 -5.20 -18.60
C LEU A 133 20.11 -4.02 -18.66
N ARG A 134 20.69 -3.61 -17.53
CA ARG A 134 21.54 -2.42 -17.38
C ARG A 134 20.87 -1.11 -17.80
N ASN A 135 19.54 -1.06 -17.84
CA ASN A 135 18.79 0.16 -18.10
C ASN A 135 18.55 0.94 -16.79
N PHE A 136 19.65 1.45 -16.21
CA PHE A 136 19.63 2.07 -14.87
C PHE A 136 18.80 3.35 -14.82
N SER A 137 18.71 4.11 -15.92
CA SER A 137 17.93 5.35 -15.97
C SER A 137 16.43 5.07 -15.80
N ALA A 138 15.89 4.08 -16.51
CA ALA A 138 14.50 3.66 -16.35
C ALA A 138 14.24 3.06 -14.96
N SER A 139 15.19 2.26 -14.46
CA SER A 139 15.15 1.70 -13.10
C SER A 139 14.99 2.77 -12.02
N LEU A 140 15.81 3.82 -12.06
CA LEU A 140 15.78 4.89 -11.06
C LEU A 140 14.45 5.66 -11.09
N GLN A 141 13.89 5.93 -12.28
CA GLN A 141 12.58 6.58 -12.39
C GLN A 141 11.46 5.76 -11.76
N ASP A 142 11.52 4.43 -11.88
CA ASP A 142 10.53 3.55 -11.27
C ASP A 142 10.67 3.50 -9.76
N LEU A 143 11.89 3.47 -9.26
CA LEU A 143 12.16 3.51 -7.83
C LEU A 143 11.80 4.85 -7.20
N GLU A 144 12.01 5.97 -7.89
CA GLU A 144 11.56 7.28 -7.46
C GLU A 144 10.04 7.29 -7.28
N LYS A 145 9.27 6.82 -8.28
CA LYS A 145 7.82 6.68 -8.16
C LYS A 145 7.40 5.74 -7.03
N ALA A 146 8.09 4.62 -6.86
CA ALA A 146 7.81 3.67 -5.77
C ALA A 146 8.00 4.32 -4.39
N ILE A 147 9.04 5.15 -4.23
CA ILE A 147 9.35 5.87 -2.99
C ILE A 147 8.40 7.05 -2.78
N GLU A 148 7.99 7.76 -3.83
CA GLU A 148 6.94 8.80 -3.75
C GLU A 148 5.62 8.22 -3.24
N LEU A 149 5.22 7.04 -3.74
CA LEU A 149 4.01 6.34 -3.31
C LEU A 149 4.14 5.77 -1.90
N GLN A 150 5.31 5.21 -1.57
CA GLN A 150 5.57 4.62 -0.26
C GLN A 150 7.02 4.88 0.21
N PRO A 151 7.26 5.98 0.95
CA PRO A 151 8.61 6.37 1.37
C PRO A 151 9.33 5.34 2.24
N GLU A 152 8.58 4.57 3.04
CA GLU A 152 9.13 3.55 3.95
C GLU A 152 9.24 2.17 3.29
N HIS A 153 9.08 2.05 1.97
CA HIS A 153 9.15 0.77 1.28
C HIS A 153 10.58 0.23 1.25
N ARG A 154 10.87 -0.76 2.12
CA ARG A 154 12.22 -1.30 2.34
C ARG A 154 12.92 -1.74 1.06
N ASN A 155 12.22 -2.45 0.17
CA ASN A 155 12.84 -2.97 -1.05
C ASN A 155 13.14 -1.85 -2.06
N ALA A 156 12.29 -0.83 -2.15
CA ALA A 156 12.50 0.27 -3.09
C ALA A 156 13.75 1.07 -2.68
N ASN A 157 13.85 1.44 -1.41
CA ASN A 157 15.03 2.12 -0.87
C ASN A 157 16.29 1.27 -1.04
N LYS A 158 16.23 -0.03 -0.73
CA LYS A 158 17.37 -0.94 -0.89
C LYS A 158 17.83 -1.01 -2.36
N TYR A 159 16.92 -1.27 -3.29
CA TYR A 159 17.27 -1.39 -4.71
C TYR A 159 17.74 -0.08 -5.32
N GLN A 160 17.24 1.07 -4.84
CA GLN A 160 17.72 2.38 -5.31
C GLN A 160 19.21 2.57 -5.01
N LEU A 161 19.65 2.22 -3.80
CA LEU A 161 21.07 2.26 -3.46
C LEU A 161 21.88 1.29 -4.33
N GLU A 162 21.39 0.07 -4.55
CA GLU A 162 22.08 -0.94 -5.37
C GLU A 162 22.22 -0.49 -6.83
N VAL A 163 21.16 0.06 -7.42
CA VAL A 163 21.14 0.60 -8.79
C VAL A 163 22.06 1.80 -8.93
N LEU A 164 22.06 2.74 -7.98
CA LEU A 164 22.96 3.90 -8.02
C LEU A 164 24.44 3.48 -7.97
N VAL A 165 24.77 2.50 -7.13
CA VAL A 165 26.13 1.94 -7.05
C VAL A 165 26.52 1.24 -8.35
N ALA A 166 25.61 0.46 -8.94
CA ALA A 166 25.85 -0.20 -10.21
C ALA A 166 26.05 0.81 -11.36
N TYR A 167 25.21 1.84 -11.42
CA TYR A 167 25.28 2.89 -12.44
C TYR A 167 26.59 3.69 -12.34
N ALA A 168 27.02 4.06 -11.14
CA ALA A 168 28.30 4.75 -10.91
C ALA A 168 29.50 3.92 -11.40
N LYS A 169 29.53 2.61 -11.10
CA LYS A 169 30.59 1.71 -11.55
C LYS A 169 30.64 1.60 -13.08
N ASP A 170 29.49 1.61 -13.72
CA ASP A 170 29.44 1.51 -15.18
C ASP A 170 29.92 2.80 -15.86
N LEU A 171 29.60 3.98 -15.30
CA LEU A 171 30.17 5.25 -15.75
C LEU A 171 31.69 5.34 -15.54
N GLU A 172 32.21 4.80 -14.44
CA GLU A 172 33.66 4.74 -14.20
C GLU A 172 34.37 3.87 -15.23
N LYS A 173 33.79 2.71 -15.57
CA LYS A 173 34.32 1.83 -16.63
C LYS A 173 34.34 2.53 -17.98
N GLU A 174 33.25 3.19 -18.36
CA GLU A 174 33.18 3.94 -19.63
C GLU A 174 34.21 5.08 -19.71
N LYS A 175 34.45 5.78 -18.59
CA LYS A 175 35.52 6.79 -18.54
C LYS A 175 36.89 6.15 -18.73
N PHE A 176 37.15 5.01 -18.10
CA PHE A 176 38.43 4.32 -18.19
C PHE A 176 38.68 3.76 -19.60
N THR A 177 37.66 3.18 -20.25
CA THR A 177 37.77 2.70 -21.64
C THR A 177 38.08 3.84 -22.60
N ARG A 178 37.40 4.99 -22.44
CA ARG A 178 37.64 6.16 -23.30
C ARG A 178 39.04 6.74 -23.15
N VAL A 179 39.61 6.72 -21.95
CA VAL A 179 41.02 7.14 -21.71
C VAL A 179 42.00 6.19 -22.40
N LEU A 180 41.73 4.88 -22.40
CA LEU A 180 42.56 3.91 -23.10
C LEU A 180 42.48 4.07 -24.62
N GLU A 181 41.28 4.27 -25.18
CA GLU A 181 41.08 4.54 -26.61
C GLU A 181 41.85 5.78 -27.07
N LEU A 182 41.73 6.90 -26.34
CA LEU A 182 42.47 8.13 -26.65
C LEU A 182 44.00 7.95 -26.57
N ASN A 183 44.50 7.16 -25.63
CA ASN A 183 45.93 6.88 -25.53
C ASN A 183 46.43 5.94 -26.64
N LEU A 184 45.62 4.97 -27.07
CA LEU A 184 45.94 4.10 -28.21
C LEU A 184 46.01 4.88 -29.54
N ASP A 185 45.13 5.86 -29.74
CA ASP A 185 45.14 6.72 -30.93
C ASP A 185 46.40 7.62 -30.98
N ILE A 186 46.92 8.05 -29.83
CA ILE A 186 48.17 8.84 -29.75
C ILE A 186 49.41 8.01 -30.13
N PHE A 187 49.41 6.69 -29.86
CA PHE A 187 50.54 5.80 -30.17
C PHE A 187 50.50 5.21 -31.60
N MET A 188 49.38 5.34 -32.30
CA MET A 188 49.17 4.84 -33.67
C MET A 188 49.38 5.92 -34.75
N LEU A 189 49.79 7.14 -34.36
CA LEU A 189 50.21 8.26 -35.21
C LEU A 189 51.72 8.49 -35.10
#